data_AF-A0A960LQ43-F1
#
_entry.id   AF-A0A960LQ43-F1
#
_cell.length_a   1.000
_cell.length_b   1.000
_cell.length_c   1.000
_cell.angle_alpha   90.00
_cell.angle_beta   90.00
_cell.angle_gamma   90.00
#
_symmetry.space_group_name_H-M   'P 1'
#
loop_
_entity.id
_entity.type
_entity.pdbx_description
1 polymer ?
#
loop_
_entity_poly.entity_id
_entity_poly.type
_entity_poly.pdbx_seq_one_letter_code
_entity_poly.pdbx_strand_id
1 'polypeptide(L)' 'NRELSRQPIIIAITGHALTGVKESCLAVGMDDFMTKPIEVGTLKDVVSRNYGKLINTAA' A
#
# COMPACT_ATOMS: atom_id res chain seq x y z
N ASN A 1 17.49 -17.59 -0.33
CA ASN A 1 16.27 -16.94 0.20
C ASN A 1 16.64 -16.17 1.46
N ARG A 2 16.56 -14.83 1.45
CA ARG A 2 16.71 -14.03 2.67
C ARG A 2 15.37 -14.02 3.41
N GLU A 3 15.36 -14.37 4.69
CA GLU A 3 14.21 -14.11 5.56
C GLU A 3 14.06 -12.59 5.74
N LEU A 4 12.83 -12.11 5.61
CA LEU A 4 12.47 -10.73 5.90
C LEU A 4 12.11 -10.64 7.38
N SER A 5 12.67 -9.66 8.09
CA SER A 5 12.38 -9.44 9.52
C SER A 5 10.95 -8.95 9.78
N ARG A 6 10.26 -8.47 8.76
CA ARG A 6 8.85 -8.06 8.79
C ARG A 6 8.24 -8.14 7.40
N GLN A 7 6.90 -8.18 7.34
CA GLN A 7 6.18 -8.07 6.09
C GLN A 7 6.51 -6.73 5.39
N PRO A 8 6.75 -6.73 4.07
CA PRO A 8 6.87 -5.51 3.29
C PRO A 8 5.57 -4.70 3.29
N ILE A 9 5.67 -3.41 2.99
CA ILE A 9 4.49 -2.60 2.68
C ILE A 9 3.91 -3.09 1.35
N ILE A 10 2.63 -3.44 1.33
CA ILE A 10 1.90 -3.93 0.16
C ILE A 10 0.81 -2.92 -0.21
N ILE A 11 0.97 -2.32 -1.39
CA ILE A 11 0.00 -1.37 -1.97
C ILE A 11 -0.70 -2.07 -3.15
N ALA A 12 -2.02 -2.24 -3.07
CA ALA A 12 -2.81 -2.78 -4.15
C ALA A 12 -2.96 -1.77 -5.31
N ILE A 13 -2.83 -2.24 -6.56
CA ILE A 13 -3.06 -1.41 -7.75
C ILE A 13 -4.03 -2.14 -8.66
N THR A 14 -5.22 -1.58 -8.88
CA THR A 14 -6.23 -2.17 -9.79
C THR A 14 -6.43 -1.35 -11.07
N GLY A 15 -6.73 -2.02 -12.18
CA GLY A 15 -7.19 -1.38 -13.42
C GLY A 15 -8.70 -1.09 -13.45
N HIS A 16 -9.48 -1.70 -12.55
CA HIS A 16 -10.91 -1.50 -12.38
C HIS A 16 -11.24 -1.56 -10.89
N ALA A 17 -11.58 -0.42 -10.30
CA ALA A 17 -12.04 -0.35 -8.92
C ALA A 17 -13.54 -0.61 -8.88
N LEU A 18 -13.91 -1.88 -8.73
CA LEU A 18 -15.27 -2.23 -8.36
C LEU A 18 -15.52 -1.83 -6.89
N THR A 19 -16.77 -1.52 -6.57
CA THR A 19 -17.19 -1.24 -5.20
C THR A 19 -16.75 -2.38 -4.28
N GLY A 20 -16.13 -2.07 -3.14
CA GLY A 20 -15.70 -3.07 -2.16
C GLY A 20 -14.27 -3.61 -2.37
N VAL A 21 -13.62 -3.35 -3.51
CA VAL A 21 -12.26 -3.88 -3.77
C VAL A 21 -11.23 -3.26 -2.83
N LYS A 22 -11.31 -1.94 -2.61
CA LYS A 22 -10.43 -1.24 -1.68
C LYS A 22 -10.57 -1.81 -0.28
N GLU A 23 -11.81 -1.97 0.18
CA GLU A 23 -12.14 -2.48 1.51
C GLU A 23 -11.64 -3.92 1.67
N SER A 24 -11.82 -4.76 0.65
CA SER A 24 -11.35 -6.15 0.64
C SER A 24 -9.82 -6.24 0.72
N CYS A 25 -9.09 -5.39 -0.04
CA CYS A 25 -7.64 -5.33 0.00
C CYS A 25 -7.12 -4.94 1.39
N LEU A 26 -7.71 -3.91 2.00
CA LEU A 26 -7.31 -3.45 3.33
C LEU A 26 -7.66 -4.50 4.41
N ALA A 27 -8.81 -5.18 4.29
CA ALA A 27 -9.24 -6.20 5.25
C ALA A 27 -8.30 -7.41 5.31
N VAL A 28 -7.61 -7.75 4.22
CA VAL A 28 -6.62 -8.85 4.19
C VAL A 28 -5.21 -8.42 4.62
N GLY A 29 -5.05 -7.19 5.12
CA GLY A 29 -3.79 -6.69 5.67
C GLY A 29 -2.86 -6.02 4.65
N MET A 30 -3.38 -5.53 3.53
CA MET A 30 -2.62 -4.61 2.66
C MET A 30 -2.58 -3.22 3.29
N ASP A 31 -1.48 -2.50 3.07
CA ASP A 31 -1.25 -1.19 3.67
C ASP A 31 -1.98 -0.06 2.94
N ASP A 32 -2.24 -0.25 1.65
CA ASP A 32 -2.86 0.78 0.81
C ASP A 32 -3.44 0.27 -0.51
N PHE A 33 -4.09 1.17 -1.24
CA PHE A 33 -4.76 0.92 -2.50
C PHE A 33 -4.66 2.10 -3.48
N MET A 34 -4.50 1.80 -4.76
CA MET A 34 -4.46 2.75 -5.87
C MET A 34 -5.19 2.18 -7.11
N THR A 35 -5.57 3.07 -8.02
CA THR A 35 -6.17 2.70 -9.31
C THR A 35 -5.26 3.11 -10.47
N LYS A 36 -5.33 2.37 -11.58
CA LYS A 36 -4.74 2.76 -12.86
C LYS A 36 -5.72 3.68 -13.62
N PRO A 37 -5.21 4.59 -14.49
CA PRO A 37 -3.80 4.94 -14.66
C PRO A 37 -3.22 5.61 -13.41
N ILE A 38 -1.94 5.38 -13.14
CA ILE A 38 -1.27 5.96 -11.96
C ILE A 38 -0.51 7.21 -12.38
N GLU A 39 -0.80 8.31 -11.71
CA GLU A 39 0.01 9.53 -11.80
C GLU A 39 1.21 9.45 -10.86
N VAL A 40 2.36 9.96 -11.31
CA VAL A 40 3.63 9.89 -10.55
C VAL A 40 3.54 10.66 -9.22
N GLY A 41 2.79 11.77 -9.18
CA GLY A 41 2.55 12.51 -7.93
C GLY A 41 1.84 11.65 -6.89
N THR A 42 0.70 11.07 -7.28
CA THR A 42 -0.07 10.16 -6.42
C THR A 42 0.75 8.97 -5.94
N LEU A 43 1.58 8.38 -6.80
CA LEU A 43 2.49 7.30 -6.39
C LEU A 43 3.48 7.76 -5.32
N LYS A 44 4.11 8.92 -5.50
CA LYS A 44 5.04 9.49 -4.52
C LYS A 44 4.35 9.71 -3.17
N ASP A 45 3.13 10.21 -3.16
CA ASP A 45 2.37 10.45 -1.94
C ASP A 45 2.05 9.14 -1.20
N VAL A 46 1.61 8.11 -1.94
CA VAL A 46 1.30 6.79 -1.39
C VAL A 46 2.55 6.11 -0.82
N VAL A 47 3.67 6.18 -1.53
CA VAL A 47 4.93 5.62 -1.04
C VAL A 47 5.40 6.38 0.20
N SER A 48 5.38 7.71 0.18
CA SER A 48 5.88 8.54 1.28
C SER A 48 5.08 8.33 2.56
N ARG A 49 3.74 8.28 2.49
CA ARG A 49 2.90 8.07 3.68
C ARG A 49 3.09 6.68 4.29
N ASN A 50 3.31 5.64 3.48
CA ASN A 50 3.49 4.28 3.99
C ASN A 50 4.93 4.02 4.44
N TYR A 51 5.93 4.67 3.83
CA TYR A 51 7.30 4.64 4.33
C TYR A 51 7.41 5.29 5.71
N GLY A 52 6.71 6.39 5.95
CA GLY A 52 6.66 7.06 7.27
C GLY A 52 6.13 6.18 8.40
N LYS A 53 5.22 5.22 8.12
CA LYS A 53 4.70 4.27 9.12
C LYS A 53 5.81 3.41 9.74
N LEU A 54 6.87 3.14 8.99
CA LEU A 54 8.02 2.35 9.46
C LEU A 54 8.90 3.09 10.47
N ILE A 55 8.87 4.42 10.45
CA ILE A 55 9.68 5.28 11.32
C ILE A 55 8.99 5.48 12.68
N ASN A 56 7.65 5.43 12.70
CA ASN A 56 6.85 5.72 13.90
C ASN A 56 6.47 4.49 14.74
N THR A 57 6.82 3.28 14.30
CA THR A 57 6.48 2.02 15.03
C THR A 57 7.65 1.53 15.91
N ALA A 58 8.72 2.34 16.04
CA ALA A 58 9.89 2.03 16.88
C ALA A 58 9.96 2.88 18.17
N ALA A 59 8.84 3.45 18.60
CA ALA A 59 8.69 4.16 19.87
C ALA A 59 7.76 3.41 20.82
#